data_AF-A0A7X9GTZ9-F1
#
_entry.id   AF-A0A7X9GTZ9-F1
#
_cell.length_a   1.000
_cell.length_b   1.000
_cell.length_c   1.000
_cell.angle_alpha   90.00
_cell.angle_beta   90.00
_cell.angle_gamma   90.00
#
_symmetry.space_group_name_H-M   'P 1'
#
loop_
_entity.id
_entity.type
_entity.pdbx_description
1 polymer ?
#
loop_
_entity_poly.entity_id
_entity_poly.type
_entity_poly.pdbx_seq_one_letter_code
_entity_poly.pdbx_strand_id
1 'polypeptide(L)'
;LSPGALEVSFVDPVNRRYRKLVMSDDAKVLLGGVFVGDIELYSQLRPLIGRNLGADPSAVLAPEGGADAMAGAELPDDAVVCSCNNIDAGVVRHAIHEQSCRTVGAIKECTSAGTVCGSCVPTLSKILGQELAKSGIAVSTAMCEHFAHSRAELYQLVKEGGQQTFTEIVTAFGRGRGCAVCKPVVASILSSLGTTSGRLHSPVGEQLGALQDTNDHVMANIQKNGTYSVIPRMPAGEVTPEQLLVLAQVALDYGLYLKLNGAQRIGMFGARLDQLPEIWRRLVDAGFESGHAYGKSLRMVKSCVGSTWCRYGVQDSTGMAVALERRYRGLRSPHKLKIGVSGCARECAEARAKDVGVIATTKGWNLYVGGNGGAQPAHAQLLIEDLDDENLVKCIDRFLMLYIQEADKLQRTARWVEDREGGIEELRRVVVEDSLGIGEELEAQMANHVATYEDEWTATLNDPQRLAKFVSFVNAPGVADPDLAWVPERGQMRPAHEMDSRTAPDPVRARELAALSLGATSPMGDAVEGEEIDR
;
A
#
# COMPACT_ATOMS: atom_id res chain seq x y z
N LEU A 1 24.06 32.57 12.63
CA LEU A 1 24.47 31.34 13.35
C LEU A 1 24.62 31.70 14.81
N SER A 2 24.32 30.77 15.73
CA SER A 2 24.56 30.99 17.15
C SER A 2 26.04 31.39 17.38
N PRO A 3 26.35 32.34 18.26
CA PRO A 3 27.74 32.72 18.55
C PRO A 3 28.56 31.49 18.97
N GLY A 4 29.74 31.30 18.39
CA GLY A 4 30.65 30.18 18.72
C GLY A 4 30.39 28.86 17.99
N ALA A 5 29.33 28.76 17.18
CA ALA A 5 29.05 27.53 16.42
C ALA A 5 30.19 27.18 15.45
N LEU A 6 30.57 25.90 15.42
CA LEU A 6 31.55 25.36 14.49
C LEU A 6 30.89 24.91 13.20
N GLU A 7 31.57 25.09 12.08
CA GLU A 7 31.09 24.64 10.78
C GLU A 7 32.00 23.55 10.23
N VAL A 8 31.42 22.41 9.87
CA VAL A 8 32.12 21.33 9.17
C VAL A 8 31.46 21.20 7.82
N SER A 9 32.24 21.23 6.74
CA SER A 9 31.70 21.21 5.39
C SER A 9 32.50 20.31 4.46
N PHE A 10 31.77 19.65 3.56
CA PHE A 10 32.28 18.86 2.46
C PHE A 10 31.78 19.46 1.15
N VAL A 11 32.70 19.71 0.22
CA VAL A 11 32.40 20.34 -1.07
C VAL A 11 32.97 19.45 -2.18
N ASP A 12 32.10 19.00 -3.08
CA ASP A 12 32.46 18.29 -4.30
C ASP A 12 31.98 19.09 -5.52
N PRO A 13 32.86 19.93 -6.10
CA PRO A 13 32.52 20.74 -7.27
C PRO A 13 32.26 19.91 -8.53
N VAL A 14 32.86 18.71 -8.65
CA VAL A 14 32.76 17.85 -9.83
C VAL A 14 31.34 17.28 -9.92
N ASN A 15 30.82 16.79 -8.80
CA ASN A 15 29.47 16.22 -8.73
C ASN A 15 28.40 17.25 -8.29
N ARG A 16 28.77 18.53 -8.12
CA ARG A 16 27.89 19.62 -7.64
C ARG A 16 27.22 19.30 -6.30
N ARG A 17 27.96 18.67 -5.38
CA ARG A 17 27.47 18.32 -4.03
C ARG A 17 28.08 19.24 -2.99
N TYR A 18 27.26 19.67 -2.04
CA TYR A 18 27.68 20.44 -0.88
C TYR A 18 26.96 19.93 0.36
N ARG A 19 27.72 19.59 1.39
CA ARG A 19 27.20 19.17 2.68
C ARG A 19 27.84 20.03 3.77
N LYS A 20 27.04 20.49 4.72
CA LYS A 20 27.52 21.27 5.86
C LYS A 20 26.76 20.88 7.11
N LEU A 21 27.48 20.67 8.20
CA LEU A 21 26.96 20.58 9.56
C LEU A 21 27.35 21.84 10.31
N VAL A 22 26.42 22.34 11.11
CA VAL A 22 26.65 23.39 12.09
C VAL A 22 26.62 22.72 13.45
N MET A 23 27.72 22.78 14.18
CA MET A 23 27.92 22.14 15.47
C MET A 23 28.04 23.20 16.59
N SER A 24 27.86 22.80 17.85
CA SER A 24 28.26 23.60 19.01
C SER A 24 29.77 23.89 19.00
N ASP A 25 30.19 24.81 19.86
CA ASP A 25 31.59 25.23 20.05
C ASP A 25 32.52 24.09 20.52
N ASP A 26 31.95 23.03 21.10
CA ASP A 26 32.64 21.79 21.49
C ASP A 26 32.55 20.65 20.45
N ALA A 27 31.99 20.92 19.27
CA ALA A 27 31.76 19.97 18.18
C ALA A 27 30.88 18.75 18.52
N LYS A 28 30.13 18.76 19.63
CA LYS A 28 29.30 17.62 20.03
C LYS A 28 27.86 17.74 19.56
N VAL A 29 27.24 18.91 19.70
CA VAL A 29 25.81 19.11 19.45
C VAL A 29 25.58 19.56 18.02
N LEU A 30 24.74 18.84 17.27
CA LEU A 30 24.31 19.24 15.94
C LEU A 30 23.29 20.38 16.05
N LEU A 31 23.65 21.59 15.62
CA LEU A 31 22.76 22.76 15.63
C LEU A 31 21.97 22.91 14.33
N GLY A 32 22.43 22.30 13.23
CA GLY A 32 21.76 22.31 11.95
C GLY A 32 22.65 21.85 10.81
N GLY A 33 22.15 21.91 9.57
CA GLY A 33 22.95 21.54 8.41
C GLY A 33 22.36 22.02 7.10
N VAL A 34 23.18 22.05 6.05
CA VAL A 34 22.81 22.43 4.69
C VAL A 34 23.30 21.36 3.73
N PHE A 35 22.39 20.85 2.91
CA PHE A 35 22.65 19.76 1.97
C PHE A 35 22.16 20.18 0.59
N VAL A 36 23.03 20.16 -0.41
CA VAL A 36 22.75 20.54 -1.80
C VAL A 36 23.31 19.46 -2.72
N GLY A 37 22.47 18.96 -3.64
CA GLY A 37 22.83 17.90 -4.58
C GLY A 37 22.77 16.48 -4.01
N ASP A 38 22.91 16.32 -2.69
CA ASP A 38 22.90 15.03 -1.99
C ASP A 38 22.29 15.18 -0.59
N ILE A 39 21.21 14.44 -0.31
CA ILE A 39 20.38 14.55 0.91
C ILE A 39 20.29 13.24 1.70
N GLU A 40 21.12 12.24 1.42
CA GLU A 40 21.01 10.91 2.05
C GLU A 40 21.06 10.94 3.58
N LEU A 41 21.89 11.84 4.13
CA LEU A 41 22.07 12.00 5.58
C LEU A 41 20.95 12.80 6.25
N TYR A 42 20.08 13.46 5.48
CA TYR A 42 19.09 14.40 6.02
C TYR A 42 18.10 13.73 6.99
N SER A 43 17.57 12.55 6.64
CA SER A 43 16.58 11.86 7.47
C SER A 43 17.16 11.35 8.79
N GLN A 44 18.46 11.05 8.83
CA GLN A 44 19.15 10.55 10.01
C GLN A 44 19.56 11.70 10.95
N LEU A 45 19.97 12.84 10.38
CA LEU A 45 20.44 14.00 11.14
C LEU A 45 19.31 14.90 11.65
N ARG A 46 18.16 14.94 10.96
CA ARG A 46 17.04 15.80 11.35
C ARG A 46 16.55 15.55 12.80
N PRO A 47 16.40 14.31 13.28
CA PRO A 47 16.06 14.04 14.69
C PRO A 47 17.14 14.45 15.70
N LEU A 48 18.38 14.67 15.24
CA LEU A 48 19.53 15.01 16.09
C LEU A 48 19.76 16.53 16.22
N ILE A 49 18.95 17.36 15.58
CA ILE A 49 19.06 18.82 15.72
C ILE A 49 18.83 19.22 17.19
N GLY A 50 19.78 19.95 17.75
CA GLY A 50 19.84 20.33 19.16
C GLY A 50 20.40 19.25 20.08
N ARG A 51 20.95 18.14 19.56
CA ARG A 51 21.42 16.97 20.33
C ARG A 51 22.84 16.59 19.96
N ASN A 52 23.46 15.76 20.80
CA ASN A 52 24.78 15.21 20.52
C ASN A 52 24.72 14.36 19.24
N LEU A 53 25.61 14.65 18.28
CA LEU A 53 25.70 13.94 17.01
C LEU A 53 26.14 12.48 17.21
N GLY A 54 26.88 12.19 18.28
CA GLY A 54 27.31 10.83 18.62
C GLY A 54 28.36 10.23 17.69
N ALA A 55 28.81 10.99 16.68
CA ALA A 55 29.82 10.61 15.71
C ALA A 55 30.70 11.83 15.38
N ASP A 56 31.88 11.57 14.82
CA ASP A 56 32.74 12.64 14.31
C ASP A 56 32.04 13.39 13.15
N PRO A 57 31.85 14.72 13.23
CA PRO A 57 31.14 15.46 12.19
C PRO A 57 31.77 15.36 10.79
N SER A 58 33.10 15.17 10.70
CA SER A 58 33.80 15.04 9.43
C SER A 58 33.58 13.64 8.83
N ALA A 59 33.55 12.60 9.67
CA ALA A 59 33.21 11.24 9.27
C ALA A 59 31.77 11.14 8.76
N VAL A 60 30.82 11.81 9.43
CA VAL A 60 29.42 11.87 8.97
C VAL A 60 29.32 12.51 7.58
N LEU A 61 30.15 13.52 7.29
CA LEU A 61 30.13 14.22 6.00
C LEU A 61 30.88 13.52 4.87
N ALA A 62 31.61 12.43 5.15
CA ALA A 62 32.47 11.76 4.19
C ALA A 62 31.70 11.23 2.95
N PRO A 63 32.29 11.33 1.75
CA PRO A 63 31.64 10.91 0.49
C PRO A 63 31.34 9.41 0.44
N GLU A 64 32.17 8.58 1.07
CA GLU A 64 31.95 7.15 1.27
C GLU A 64 31.96 6.86 2.78
N GLY A 65 30.95 6.13 3.28
CA GLY A 65 30.87 5.74 4.70
C GLY A 65 30.17 6.72 5.65
N GLY A 66 29.67 7.88 5.19
CA GLY A 66 28.91 8.81 6.05
C GLY A 66 27.61 8.20 6.61
N ALA A 67 26.95 7.33 5.83
CA ALA A 67 25.81 6.54 6.29
C ALA A 67 26.22 5.40 7.24
N ASP A 68 27.41 4.81 7.06
CA ASP A 68 27.97 3.79 7.95
C ASP A 68 28.43 4.41 9.29
N ALA A 69 28.93 5.65 9.29
CA ALA A 69 29.27 6.39 10.51
C ALA A 69 28.06 6.65 11.40
N MET A 70 26.85 6.60 10.83
CA MET A 70 25.57 6.68 11.53
C MET A 70 24.85 5.32 11.63
N ALA A 71 25.41 4.24 11.07
CA ALA A 71 24.86 2.89 11.14
C ALA A 71 25.00 2.35 12.57
N GLY A 72 24.01 2.65 13.40
CA GLY A 72 24.03 2.41 14.84
C GLY A 72 23.49 3.57 15.67
N ALA A 73 23.22 4.72 15.05
CA ALA A 73 22.57 5.85 15.71
C ALA A 73 21.15 5.46 16.14
N GLU A 74 21.00 5.25 17.44
CA GLU A 74 19.73 4.94 18.06
C GLU A 74 18.77 6.12 17.99
N LEU A 75 17.48 5.81 17.77
CA LEU A 75 16.44 6.81 17.89
C LEU A 75 16.47 7.38 19.32
N PRO A 76 16.59 8.71 19.48
CA PRO A 76 16.54 9.32 20.80
C PRO A 76 15.17 9.08 21.45
N ASP A 77 15.13 9.10 22.78
CA ASP A 77 13.95 8.72 23.55
C ASP A 77 12.71 9.60 23.31
N ASP A 78 12.88 10.85 22.89
CA ASP A 78 11.81 11.79 22.54
C ASP A 78 11.50 11.83 21.02
N ALA A 79 12.08 10.92 20.23
CA ALA A 79 11.73 10.78 18.83
C ALA A 79 10.33 10.14 18.71
N VAL A 80 9.39 10.88 18.14
CA VAL A 80 8.01 10.41 17.93
C VAL A 80 8.01 9.18 17.01
N VAL A 81 7.61 8.03 17.57
CA VAL A 81 7.44 6.77 16.84
C VAL A 81 6.01 6.61 16.36
N CYS A 82 5.02 6.96 17.18
CA CYS A 82 3.60 6.88 16.84
C CYS A 82 2.96 8.28 16.81
N SER A 83 2.73 8.84 15.62
CA SER A 83 2.11 10.18 15.50
C SER A 83 0.64 10.22 15.93
N CYS A 84 -0.12 9.13 15.77
CA CYS A 84 -1.55 9.12 16.11
C CYS A 84 -1.82 9.25 17.61
N ASN A 85 -0.99 8.61 18.44
CA ASN A 85 -1.12 8.62 19.89
C ASN A 85 0.02 9.40 20.57
N ASN A 86 0.86 10.08 19.76
CA ASN A 86 2.02 10.84 20.20
C ASN A 86 2.93 10.07 21.18
N ILE A 87 3.39 8.89 20.77
CA ILE A 87 4.27 8.03 21.57
C ILE A 87 5.70 8.08 21.03
N ASP A 88 6.65 8.36 21.91
CA ASP A 88 8.07 8.48 21.60
C ASP A 88 8.85 7.18 21.82
N ALA A 89 10.04 7.07 21.24
CA ALA A 89 10.88 5.86 21.30
C ALA A 89 11.24 5.46 22.74
N GLY A 90 11.42 6.43 23.64
CA GLY A 90 11.76 6.23 25.05
C GLY A 90 10.62 5.58 25.82
N VAL A 91 9.37 5.94 25.51
CA VAL A 91 8.19 5.29 26.11
C VAL A 91 8.13 3.81 25.69
N VAL A 92 8.49 3.52 24.44
CA VAL A 92 8.56 2.14 23.93
C VAL A 92 9.68 1.36 24.62
N ARG A 93 10.88 1.95 24.74
CA ARG A 93 12.02 1.33 25.46
C ARG A 93 11.73 1.09 26.93
N HIS A 94 11.11 2.06 27.59
CA HIS A 94 10.65 1.91 28.97
C HIS A 94 9.68 0.73 29.12
N ALA A 95 8.72 0.58 28.20
CA ALA A 95 7.83 -0.57 28.22
C ALA A 95 8.58 -1.92 28.03
N ILE A 96 9.61 -1.94 27.18
CA ILE A 96 10.43 -3.15 26.95
C ILE A 96 11.24 -3.53 28.19
N HIS A 97 11.94 -2.56 28.80
CA HIS A 97 12.87 -2.79 29.90
C HIS A 97 12.18 -2.89 31.26
N GLU A 98 11.35 -1.91 31.61
CA GLU A 98 10.74 -1.82 32.95
C GLU A 98 9.45 -2.62 33.07
N GLN A 99 8.66 -2.70 31.99
CA GLN A 99 7.40 -3.44 31.98
C GLN A 99 7.55 -4.83 31.34
N SER A 100 8.78 -5.23 31.00
CA SER A 100 9.11 -6.54 30.42
C SER A 100 8.29 -6.88 29.16
N CYS A 101 7.96 -5.89 28.34
CA CYS A 101 7.26 -6.13 27.08
C CYS A 101 8.19 -6.86 26.09
N ARG A 102 7.93 -8.14 25.83
CA ARG A 102 8.72 -8.97 24.90
C ARG A 102 8.07 -9.17 23.52
N THR A 103 6.90 -8.58 23.31
CA THR A 103 6.17 -8.66 22.04
C THR A 103 5.61 -7.30 21.65
N VAL A 104 5.38 -7.08 20.36
CA VAL A 104 4.72 -5.85 19.87
C VAL A 104 3.29 -5.73 20.41
N GLY A 105 2.62 -6.86 20.68
CA GLY A 105 1.30 -6.88 21.34
C GLY A 105 1.36 -6.28 22.74
N ALA A 106 2.33 -6.71 23.55
CA ALA A 106 2.54 -6.14 24.88
C ALA A 106 2.88 -4.64 24.82
N ILE A 107 3.72 -4.21 23.87
CA ILE A 107 4.00 -2.79 23.66
C ILE A 107 2.73 -2.00 23.32
N LYS A 108 1.86 -2.53 22.45
CA LYS A 108 0.57 -1.90 22.09
C LYS A 108 -0.33 -1.75 23.31
N GLU A 109 -0.46 -2.77 24.14
CA GLU A 109 -1.27 -2.74 25.35
C GLU A 109 -0.73 -1.73 26.37
N CYS A 110 0.59 -1.70 26.56
CA CYS A 110 1.23 -0.81 27.53
C CYS A 110 1.29 0.65 27.11
N THR A 111 1.52 0.93 25.82
CA THR A 111 1.84 2.30 25.33
C THR A 111 0.75 2.89 24.44
N SER A 112 -0.23 2.09 24.02
CA SER A 112 -1.16 2.42 22.93
C SER A 112 -0.48 2.71 21.57
N ALA A 113 0.83 2.56 21.41
CA ALA A 113 1.47 2.81 20.11
C ALA A 113 0.98 1.78 19.07
N GLY A 114 0.50 2.25 17.92
CA GLY A 114 0.08 1.37 16.82
C GLY A 114 -1.34 0.77 16.94
N THR A 115 -2.18 1.30 17.85
CA THR A 115 -3.59 0.88 18.02
C THR A 115 -4.57 1.63 17.11
N VAL A 116 -4.19 2.78 16.55
CA VAL A 116 -5.07 3.61 15.69
C VAL A 116 -4.90 3.28 14.21
N CYS A 117 -3.80 3.72 13.58
CA CYS A 117 -3.56 3.50 12.15
C CYS A 117 -2.58 2.35 11.86
N GLY A 118 -1.88 1.85 12.89
CA GLY A 118 -0.90 0.77 12.79
C GLY A 118 0.40 1.11 12.06
N SER A 119 0.61 2.35 11.61
CA SER A 119 1.74 2.69 10.73
C SER A 119 3.13 2.61 11.39
N CYS A 120 3.19 2.76 12.71
CA CYS A 120 4.42 2.70 13.50
C CYS A 120 4.81 1.28 13.93
N VAL A 121 3.94 0.28 13.71
CA VAL A 121 4.14 -1.11 14.15
C VAL A 121 5.48 -1.70 13.67
N PRO A 122 5.94 -1.50 12.41
CA PRO A 122 7.26 -1.98 12.00
C PRO A 122 8.42 -1.35 12.80
N THR A 123 8.33 -0.06 13.11
CA THR A 123 9.35 0.62 13.94
C THR A 123 9.34 0.08 15.37
N LEU A 124 8.17 -0.23 15.93
CA LEU A 124 8.07 -0.90 17.23
C LEU A 124 8.75 -2.27 17.22
N SER A 125 8.53 -3.06 16.16
CA SER A 125 9.21 -4.36 15.97
C SER A 125 10.73 -4.21 15.92
N LYS A 126 11.23 -3.19 15.21
CA LYS A 126 12.67 -2.93 15.10
C LYS A 126 13.30 -2.53 16.44
N ILE A 127 12.67 -1.58 17.15
CA ILE A 127 13.12 -1.17 18.49
C ILE A 127 13.11 -2.38 19.43
N LEU A 128 12.03 -3.16 19.46
CA LEU A 128 11.94 -4.37 20.26
C LEU A 128 13.07 -5.35 19.94
N GLY A 129 13.31 -5.66 18.66
CA GLY A 129 14.38 -6.57 18.26
C GLY A 129 15.76 -6.08 18.68
N GLN A 130 16.05 -4.79 18.50
CA GLN A 130 17.32 -4.17 18.92
C GLN A 130 17.52 -4.24 20.44
N GLU A 131 16.50 -3.87 21.22
CA GLU A 131 16.59 -3.89 22.69
C GLU A 131 16.70 -5.32 23.24
N LEU A 132 15.95 -6.29 22.68
CA LEU A 132 16.07 -7.70 23.08
C LEU A 132 17.46 -8.27 22.78
N ALA A 133 18.02 -7.97 21.59
CA ALA A 133 19.36 -8.39 21.22
C ALA A 133 20.43 -7.83 22.18
N LYS A 134 20.33 -6.56 22.57
CA LYS A 134 21.21 -5.95 23.58
C LYS A 134 21.11 -6.63 24.94
N SER A 135 19.91 -7.08 25.32
CA SER A 135 19.69 -7.84 26.55
C SER A 135 20.11 -9.32 26.46
N GLY A 136 20.76 -9.73 25.36
CA GLY A 136 21.21 -11.12 25.16
C GLY A 136 20.07 -12.11 24.91
N ILE A 137 18.86 -11.62 24.60
CA ILE A 137 17.70 -12.45 24.31
C ILE A 137 17.68 -12.72 22.81
N ALA A 138 17.77 -14.00 22.43
CA ALA A 138 17.69 -14.41 21.03
C ALA A 138 16.36 -13.95 20.40
N VAL A 139 16.44 -13.17 19.32
CA VAL A 139 15.28 -12.73 18.55
C VAL A 139 14.89 -13.86 17.60
N SER A 140 13.75 -14.49 17.86
CA SER A 140 13.23 -15.55 17.00
C SER A 140 12.77 -14.99 15.65
N THR A 141 13.09 -15.70 14.56
CA THR A 141 12.56 -15.44 13.21
C THR A 141 11.18 -16.09 12.97
N ALA A 142 10.67 -16.84 13.96
CA ALA A 142 9.39 -17.51 13.87
C ALA A 142 8.26 -16.51 13.61
N MET A 143 7.35 -16.87 12.70
CA MET A 143 6.22 -16.04 12.36
C MET A 143 5.26 -15.84 13.54
N CYS A 144 4.98 -16.92 14.28
CA CYS A 144 4.17 -16.92 15.51
C CYS A 144 4.31 -18.26 16.25
N GLU A 145 3.59 -18.45 17.36
CA GLU A 145 3.59 -19.71 18.12
C GLU A 145 3.19 -20.98 17.33
N HIS A 146 2.46 -20.79 16.22
CA HIS A 146 1.98 -21.86 15.34
C HIS A 146 3.01 -22.28 14.29
N PHE A 147 3.95 -21.40 13.92
CA PHE A 147 4.92 -21.63 12.84
C PHE A 147 6.30 -21.13 13.27
N ALA A 148 7.25 -22.06 13.40
CA ALA A 148 8.64 -21.76 13.72
C ALA A 148 9.40 -21.10 12.56
N HIS A 149 8.86 -21.22 11.34
CA HIS A 149 9.40 -20.63 10.12
C HIS A 149 9.02 -19.15 10.01
N SER A 150 9.89 -18.38 9.38
CA SER A 150 9.59 -17.06 8.83
C SER A 150 8.62 -17.15 7.65
N ARG A 151 8.11 -16.00 7.16
CA ARG A 151 7.26 -15.99 5.96
C ARG A 151 7.99 -16.54 4.74
N ALA A 152 9.24 -16.11 4.50
CA ALA A 152 10.01 -16.50 3.32
C ALA A 152 10.28 -18.00 3.29
N GLU A 153 10.69 -18.58 4.43
CA GLU A 153 10.88 -20.03 4.56
C GLU A 153 9.58 -20.78 4.34
N LEU A 154 8.47 -20.34 4.96
CA LEU A 154 7.17 -20.98 4.77
C LEU A 154 6.70 -20.88 3.31
N TYR A 155 6.97 -19.77 2.63
CA TYR A 155 6.64 -19.61 1.21
C TYR A 155 7.35 -20.69 0.36
N GLN A 156 8.65 -20.89 0.55
CA GLN A 156 9.41 -21.89 -0.20
C GLN A 156 8.94 -23.32 0.14
N LEU A 157 8.73 -23.62 1.41
CA LEU A 157 8.20 -24.92 1.85
C LEU A 157 6.85 -25.26 1.21
N VAL A 158 5.94 -24.29 1.11
CA VAL A 158 4.62 -24.49 0.47
C VAL A 158 4.74 -24.57 -1.04
N LYS A 159 5.64 -23.80 -1.65
CA LYS A 159 5.93 -23.87 -3.09
C LYS A 159 6.42 -25.26 -3.50
N GLU A 160 7.37 -25.81 -2.75
CA GLU A 160 7.95 -27.15 -2.99
C GLU A 160 6.99 -28.28 -2.58
N GLY A 161 6.31 -28.13 -1.45
CA GLY A 161 5.40 -29.13 -0.91
C GLY A 161 4.03 -29.19 -1.59
N GLY A 162 3.63 -28.12 -2.28
CA GLY A 162 2.41 -28.08 -3.08
C GLY A 162 1.10 -28.04 -2.30
N GLN A 163 1.13 -27.75 -1.00
CA GLN A 163 -0.08 -27.64 -0.15
C GLN A 163 -0.99 -26.51 -0.65
N GLN A 164 -2.30 -26.75 -0.58
CA GLN A 164 -3.33 -25.87 -1.14
C GLN A 164 -4.26 -25.28 -0.08
N THR A 165 -4.30 -25.87 1.12
CA THR A 165 -5.21 -25.41 2.18
C THR A 165 -4.44 -25.01 3.43
N PHE A 166 -5.03 -24.11 4.22
CA PHE A 166 -4.49 -23.74 5.52
C PHE A 166 -4.26 -24.96 6.42
N THR A 167 -5.21 -25.91 6.41
CA THR A 167 -5.14 -27.15 7.17
C THR A 167 -3.94 -28.01 6.75
N GLU A 168 -3.70 -28.18 5.45
CA GLU A 168 -2.52 -28.91 4.95
C GLU A 168 -1.22 -28.24 5.39
N ILE A 169 -1.13 -26.90 5.28
CA ILE A 169 0.07 -26.15 5.64
C ILE A 169 0.35 -26.24 7.15
N VAL A 170 -0.68 -26.08 7.99
CA VAL A 170 -0.54 -26.24 9.43
C VAL A 170 -0.15 -27.67 9.79
N THR A 171 -0.72 -28.67 9.12
CA THR A 171 -0.39 -30.09 9.37
C THR A 171 1.07 -30.41 9.00
N ALA A 172 1.56 -29.84 7.90
CA ALA A 172 2.90 -30.10 7.40
C ALA A 172 4.00 -29.31 8.14
N PHE A 173 3.75 -28.02 8.43
CA PHE A 173 4.80 -27.08 8.84
C PHE A 173 4.49 -26.28 10.10
N GLY A 174 3.37 -26.59 10.78
CA GLY A 174 2.92 -25.84 11.94
C GLY A 174 2.20 -26.70 12.98
N ARG A 175 1.39 -26.05 13.80
CA ARG A 175 0.56 -26.68 14.84
C ARG A 175 -0.64 -25.81 15.21
N GLY A 176 -1.65 -26.41 15.83
CA GLY A 176 -2.82 -25.69 16.36
C GLY A 176 -3.86 -25.31 15.30
N ARG A 177 -4.66 -24.26 15.58
CA ARG A 177 -5.74 -23.77 14.69
C ARG A 177 -5.41 -22.44 14.00
N GLY A 178 -4.23 -21.89 14.25
CA GLY A 178 -3.80 -20.58 13.77
C GLY A 178 -4.37 -19.40 14.53
N CYS A 179 -3.80 -18.21 14.27
CA CYS A 179 -4.18 -16.93 14.87
C CYS A 179 -4.32 -15.83 13.82
N ALA A 180 -4.65 -14.61 14.28
CA ALA A 180 -4.77 -13.40 13.46
C ALA A 180 -3.47 -12.98 12.74
N VAL A 181 -2.32 -13.60 13.07
CA VAL A 181 -1.05 -13.38 12.35
C VAL A 181 -0.88 -14.39 11.21
N CYS A 182 -0.91 -15.70 11.51
CA CYS A 182 -0.57 -16.69 10.50
C CYS A 182 -1.69 -16.94 9.49
N LYS A 183 -2.97 -16.77 9.84
CA LYS A 183 -4.08 -16.97 8.89
C LYS A 183 -3.99 -16.02 7.68
N PRO A 184 -3.85 -14.68 7.85
CA PRO A 184 -3.66 -13.78 6.71
C PRO A 184 -2.36 -14.02 5.94
N VAL A 185 -1.28 -14.42 6.63
CA VAL A 185 0.00 -14.71 5.98
C VAL A 185 -0.10 -15.94 5.09
N VAL A 186 -0.67 -17.04 5.60
CA VAL A 186 -0.89 -18.25 4.81
C VAL A 186 -1.86 -17.99 3.66
N ALA A 187 -2.93 -17.22 3.88
CA ALA A 187 -3.83 -16.81 2.80
C ALA A 187 -3.08 -16.01 1.73
N SER A 188 -2.17 -15.10 2.11
CA SER A 188 -1.32 -14.36 1.19
C SER A 188 -0.37 -15.28 0.42
N ILE A 189 0.28 -16.24 1.07
CA ILE A 189 1.18 -17.21 0.42
C ILE A 189 0.39 -18.05 -0.60
N LEU A 190 -0.73 -18.63 -0.19
CA LEU A 190 -1.60 -19.41 -1.08
C LEU A 190 -2.11 -18.58 -2.26
N SER A 191 -2.50 -17.33 -2.03
CA SER A 191 -2.95 -16.44 -3.11
C SER A 191 -1.82 -16.13 -4.10
N SER A 192 -0.63 -15.81 -3.61
CA SER A 192 0.55 -15.55 -4.46
C SER A 192 0.97 -16.79 -5.24
N LEU A 193 1.01 -17.97 -4.61
CA LEU A 193 1.37 -19.23 -5.27
C LEU A 193 0.29 -19.72 -6.23
N GLY A 194 -0.98 -19.53 -5.90
CA GLY A 194 -2.08 -19.86 -6.80
C GLY A 194 -2.02 -19.05 -8.09
N THR A 195 -1.68 -17.78 -7.95
CA THR A 195 -1.49 -16.85 -9.07
C THR A 195 -0.32 -17.26 -9.98
N THR A 196 0.76 -17.84 -9.44
CA THR A 196 1.94 -18.26 -10.22
C THR A 196 1.90 -19.73 -10.67
N SER A 197 1.05 -20.57 -10.08
CA SER A 197 0.87 -22.00 -10.44
C SER A 197 -0.40 -22.28 -11.26
N GLY A 198 -1.17 -21.26 -11.61
CA GLY A 198 -2.39 -21.36 -12.43
C GLY A 198 -3.62 -21.86 -11.64
N ARG A 199 -3.55 -21.80 -10.31
CA ARG A 199 -4.59 -22.26 -9.38
C ARG A 199 -5.27 -21.04 -8.77
N LEU A 200 -6.37 -20.61 -9.38
CA LEU A 200 -7.14 -19.45 -8.93
C LEU A 200 -7.79 -19.72 -7.56
N HIS A 201 -7.26 -19.08 -6.53
CA HIS A 201 -7.90 -19.04 -5.22
C HIS A 201 -8.76 -17.77 -5.12
N SER A 202 -10.06 -17.92 -4.91
CA SER A 202 -10.95 -16.77 -4.69
C SER A 202 -10.85 -16.27 -3.25
N PRO A 203 -10.63 -14.96 -3.01
CA PRO A 203 -10.64 -14.38 -1.66
C PRO A 203 -11.97 -14.59 -0.91
N VAL A 204 -13.07 -14.76 -1.66
CA VAL A 204 -14.41 -15.04 -1.11
C VAL A 204 -14.80 -16.52 -1.23
N GLY A 205 -13.88 -17.39 -1.66
CA GLY A 205 -14.08 -18.83 -1.70
C GLY A 205 -14.10 -19.46 -0.31
N GLU A 206 -14.49 -20.74 -0.22
CA GLU A 206 -14.56 -21.49 1.03
C GLU A 206 -13.18 -21.63 1.72
N GLN A 207 -12.11 -21.76 0.93
CA GLN A 207 -10.75 -21.99 1.43
C GLN A 207 -10.08 -20.73 1.99
N LEU A 208 -10.17 -19.59 1.29
CA LEU A 208 -9.48 -18.35 1.69
C LEU A 208 -10.34 -17.36 2.46
N GLY A 209 -11.67 -17.37 2.27
CA GLY A 209 -12.55 -16.40 2.91
C GLY A 209 -12.45 -16.42 4.43
N ALA A 210 -12.39 -17.60 5.03
CA ALA A 210 -12.29 -17.77 6.48
C ALA A 210 -10.92 -17.39 7.08
N LEU A 211 -9.93 -17.05 6.25
CA LEU A 211 -8.58 -16.66 6.67
C LEU A 211 -8.36 -15.14 6.64
N GLN A 212 -9.34 -14.38 6.14
CA GLN A 212 -9.28 -12.94 5.90
C GLN A 212 -10.36 -12.25 6.74
N ASP A 213 -9.97 -11.32 7.62
CA ASP A 213 -10.89 -10.78 8.63
C ASP A 213 -11.68 -9.52 8.18
N THR A 214 -11.33 -8.88 7.05
CA THR A 214 -11.94 -7.59 6.67
C THR A 214 -12.16 -7.40 5.17
N ASN A 215 -11.23 -6.72 4.47
CA ASN A 215 -11.52 -6.15 3.15
C ASN A 215 -11.56 -7.19 2.02
N ASP A 216 -10.64 -8.15 2.05
CA ASP A 216 -10.59 -9.23 1.05
C ASP A 216 -11.76 -10.21 1.19
N HIS A 217 -12.34 -10.34 2.39
CA HIS A 217 -13.49 -11.23 2.66
C HIS A 217 -14.75 -10.87 1.86
N VAL A 218 -14.88 -9.61 1.44
CA VAL A 218 -16.01 -9.12 0.62
C VAL A 218 -15.54 -8.30 -0.59
N MET A 219 -14.25 -8.38 -0.92
CA MET A 219 -13.64 -7.68 -2.06
C MET A 219 -13.98 -6.18 -2.11
N ALA A 220 -14.04 -5.53 -0.95
CA ALA A 220 -14.35 -4.12 -0.81
C ALA A 220 -13.76 -3.58 0.52
N ASN A 221 -13.32 -2.31 0.56
CA ASN A 221 -12.87 -1.76 1.84
C ASN A 221 -14.06 -1.38 2.71
N ILE A 222 -14.08 -1.86 3.95
CA ILE A 222 -15.03 -1.43 4.96
C ILE A 222 -14.80 0.03 5.37
N GLN A 223 -15.88 0.77 5.59
CA GLN A 223 -15.91 2.17 6.01
C GLN A 223 -16.31 2.27 7.48
N LYS A 224 -16.17 3.47 8.07
CA LYS A 224 -16.41 3.70 9.51
C LYS A 224 -17.80 3.27 10.00
N ASN A 225 -18.82 3.39 9.16
CA ASN A 225 -20.20 3.02 9.47
C ASN A 225 -20.56 1.62 8.96
N GLY A 226 -19.60 0.75 8.64
CA GLY A 226 -19.88 -0.60 8.14
C GLY A 226 -20.25 -0.70 6.66
N THR A 227 -20.38 0.44 5.95
CA THR A 227 -20.55 0.44 4.48
C THR A 227 -19.23 0.14 3.76
N TYR A 228 -19.26 0.09 2.43
CA TYR A 228 -18.15 -0.32 1.58
C TYR A 228 -17.84 0.70 0.49
N SER A 229 -16.62 0.60 -0.04
CA SER A 229 -16.17 1.36 -1.19
C SER A 229 -16.10 0.50 -2.44
N VAL A 230 -16.47 1.10 -3.57
CA VAL A 230 -16.40 0.52 -4.92
C VAL A 230 -15.42 1.38 -5.72
N ILE A 231 -14.33 0.76 -6.17
CA ILE A 231 -13.27 1.45 -6.91
C ILE A 231 -12.90 0.62 -8.13
N PRO A 232 -13.52 0.88 -9.30
CA PRO A 232 -13.20 0.18 -10.52
C PRO A 232 -11.79 0.55 -11.00
N ARG A 233 -11.22 -0.34 -11.82
CA ARG A 233 -9.93 -0.15 -12.47
C ARG A 233 -10.06 0.86 -13.60
N MET A 234 -9.16 1.83 -13.64
CA MET A 234 -9.02 2.80 -14.73
C MET A 234 -7.53 2.83 -15.08
N PRO A 235 -7.05 1.96 -16.00
CA PRO A 235 -5.64 1.88 -16.35
C PRO A 235 -5.08 3.23 -16.74
N ALA A 236 -3.93 3.60 -16.17
CA ALA A 236 -3.29 4.91 -16.41
C ALA A 236 -4.17 6.15 -16.08
N GLY A 237 -5.33 5.95 -15.42
CA GLY A 237 -6.32 6.98 -15.17
C GLY A 237 -7.24 7.30 -16.35
N GLU A 238 -7.25 6.48 -17.41
CA GLU A 238 -8.10 6.69 -18.57
C GLU A 238 -9.54 6.21 -18.33
N VAL A 239 -10.50 6.98 -18.83
CA VAL A 239 -11.94 6.67 -18.79
C VAL A 239 -12.63 7.31 -19.98
N THR A 240 -13.50 6.56 -20.65
CA THR A 240 -14.31 7.08 -21.76
C THR A 240 -15.51 7.88 -21.24
N PRO A 241 -16.09 8.80 -22.03
CA PRO A 241 -17.32 9.48 -21.65
C PRO A 241 -18.46 8.51 -21.28
N GLU A 242 -18.62 7.43 -22.02
CA GLU A 242 -19.65 6.41 -21.80
C GLU A 242 -19.44 5.69 -20.46
N GLN A 243 -18.22 5.29 -20.16
CA GLN A 243 -17.85 4.72 -18.87
C GLN A 243 -18.05 5.71 -17.72
N LEU A 244 -17.72 6.99 -17.93
CA LEU A 244 -17.92 8.03 -16.92
C LEU A 244 -19.41 8.25 -16.63
N LEU A 245 -20.27 8.20 -17.65
CA LEU A 245 -21.72 8.24 -17.48
C LEU A 245 -22.22 7.06 -16.63
N VAL A 246 -21.72 5.85 -16.85
CA VAL A 246 -22.07 4.68 -16.03
C VAL A 246 -21.66 4.87 -14.57
N LEU A 247 -20.43 5.36 -14.31
CA LEU A 247 -19.98 5.66 -12.94
C LEU A 247 -20.86 6.71 -12.27
N ALA A 248 -21.23 7.76 -12.99
CA ALA A 248 -22.13 8.79 -12.50
C ALA A 248 -23.51 8.20 -12.17
N GLN A 249 -24.10 7.41 -13.08
CA GLN A 249 -25.42 6.82 -12.89
C GLN A 249 -25.45 5.86 -11.70
N VAL A 250 -24.44 4.98 -11.56
CA VAL A 250 -24.32 4.11 -10.39
C VAL A 250 -24.24 4.94 -9.10
N ALA A 251 -23.43 6.01 -9.08
CA ALA A 251 -23.34 6.86 -7.89
C ALA A 251 -24.65 7.60 -7.57
N LEU A 252 -25.41 8.00 -8.59
CA LEU A 252 -26.75 8.60 -8.44
C LEU A 252 -27.71 7.58 -7.79
N ASP A 253 -27.83 6.39 -8.39
CA ASP A 253 -28.83 5.38 -8.02
C ASP A 253 -28.64 4.82 -6.60
N TYR A 254 -27.40 4.75 -6.13
CA TYR A 254 -27.06 4.24 -4.80
C TYR A 254 -26.66 5.35 -3.81
N GLY A 255 -26.75 6.62 -4.20
CA GLY A 255 -26.40 7.77 -3.34
C GLY A 255 -24.94 7.78 -2.88
N LEU A 256 -24.01 7.28 -3.70
CA LEU A 256 -22.62 7.08 -3.32
C LEU A 256 -21.84 8.40 -3.31
N TYR A 257 -20.96 8.57 -2.32
CA TYR A 257 -19.98 9.64 -2.30
C TYR A 257 -18.89 9.38 -3.33
N LEU A 258 -18.58 10.37 -4.17
CA LEU A 258 -17.58 10.33 -5.23
C LEU A 258 -16.31 11.10 -4.85
N LYS A 259 -15.15 10.47 -5.07
CA LYS A 259 -13.85 11.12 -4.91
C LYS A 259 -12.79 10.61 -5.87
N LEU A 260 -12.16 11.54 -6.58
CA LEU A 260 -10.90 11.29 -7.28
C LEU A 260 -9.79 11.02 -6.26
N ASN A 261 -9.07 9.92 -6.44
CA ASN A 261 -8.01 9.50 -5.53
C ASN A 261 -6.61 9.63 -6.16
N GLY A 262 -5.56 9.46 -5.35
CA GLY A 262 -4.17 9.54 -5.80
C GLY A 262 -3.73 8.45 -6.78
N ALA A 263 -4.61 7.50 -7.12
CA ALA A 263 -4.41 6.48 -8.13
C ALA A 263 -4.95 6.88 -9.51
N GLN A 264 -5.40 8.14 -9.69
CA GLN A 264 -6.12 8.60 -10.89
C GLN A 264 -7.43 7.82 -11.13
N ARG A 265 -8.11 7.40 -10.05
CA ARG A 265 -9.37 6.66 -10.13
C ARG A 265 -10.50 7.38 -9.39
N ILE A 266 -11.74 7.08 -9.79
CA ILE A 266 -12.94 7.50 -9.09
C ILE A 266 -13.29 6.44 -8.04
N GLY A 267 -13.26 6.83 -6.76
CA GLY A 267 -13.80 6.01 -5.68
C GLY A 267 -15.24 6.39 -5.37
N MET A 268 -16.10 5.37 -5.27
CA MET A 268 -17.49 5.47 -4.80
C MET A 268 -17.56 4.90 -3.38
N PHE A 269 -18.17 5.61 -2.44
CA PHE A 269 -18.20 5.24 -1.02
C PHE A 269 -19.63 5.25 -0.48
N GLY A 270 -19.93 4.34 0.45
CA GLY A 270 -21.24 4.26 1.11
C GLY A 270 -22.13 3.11 0.62
N ALA A 271 -21.60 2.21 -0.22
CA ALA A 271 -22.35 1.05 -0.70
C ALA A 271 -22.59 0.07 0.46
N ARG A 272 -23.79 -0.45 0.60
CA ARG A 272 -24.06 -1.54 1.54
C ARG A 272 -23.59 -2.88 0.98
N LEU A 273 -23.43 -3.87 1.85
CA LEU A 273 -22.96 -5.21 1.47
C LEU A 273 -23.85 -5.86 0.41
N ASP A 274 -25.17 -5.77 0.58
CA ASP A 274 -26.21 -6.31 -0.32
C ASP A 274 -26.23 -5.63 -1.70
N GLN A 275 -25.74 -4.39 -1.79
CA GLN A 275 -25.71 -3.62 -3.04
C GLN A 275 -24.51 -3.94 -3.91
N LEU A 276 -23.42 -4.47 -3.33
CA LEU A 276 -22.17 -4.66 -4.06
C LEU A 276 -22.33 -5.52 -5.32
N PRO A 277 -23.04 -6.67 -5.33
CA PRO A 277 -23.19 -7.47 -6.54
C PRO A 277 -23.88 -6.73 -7.69
N GLU A 278 -24.93 -5.96 -7.41
CA GLU A 278 -25.64 -5.22 -8.47
C GLU A 278 -24.78 -4.06 -9.00
N ILE A 279 -24.12 -3.33 -8.11
CA ILE A 279 -23.18 -2.27 -8.50
C ILE A 279 -22.08 -2.85 -9.41
N TRP A 280 -21.44 -3.94 -9.00
CA TRP A 280 -20.36 -4.54 -9.79
C TRP A 280 -20.84 -5.15 -11.09
N ARG A 281 -22.06 -5.70 -11.16
CA ARG A 281 -22.63 -6.17 -12.43
C ARG A 281 -22.70 -5.05 -13.46
N ARG A 282 -23.27 -3.90 -13.08
CA ARG A 282 -23.36 -2.73 -13.95
C ARG A 282 -21.99 -2.19 -14.38
N LEU A 283 -20.99 -2.24 -13.50
CA LEU A 283 -19.63 -1.82 -13.81
C LEU A 283 -18.94 -2.80 -14.77
N VAL A 284 -19.08 -4.11 -14.56
CA VAL A 284 -18.52 -5.16 -15.43
C VAL A 284 -19.18 -5.12 -16.81
N ASP A 285 -20.50 -4.93 -16.89
CA ASP A 285 -21.23 -4.77 -18.15
C ASP A 285 -20.74 -3.54 -18.95
N ALA A 286 -20.25 -2.51 -18.27
CA ALA A 286 -19.63 -1.32 -18.86
C ALA A 286 -18.12 -1.49 -19.16
N GLY A 287 -17.57 -2.69 -18.96
CA GLY A 287 -16.18 -3.03 -19.25
C GLY A 287 -15.18 -2.65 -18.16
N PHE A 288 -15.62 -2.37 -16.93
CA PHE A 288 -14.72 -2.17 -15.80
C PHE A 288 -14.31 -3.49 -15.16
N GLU A 289 -13.07 -3.53 -14.67
CA GLU A 289 -12.57 -4.58 -13.76
C GLU A 289 -12.45 -4.03 -12.33
N SER A 290 -12.28 -4.92 -11.36
CA SER A 290 -11.90 -4.55 -10.00
C SER A 290 -10.58 -3.77 -9.96
N GLY A 291 -10.60 -2.62 -9.30
CA GLY A 291 -9.38 -1.89 -8.98
C GLY A 291 -8.52 -2.56 -7.90
N HIS A 292 -9.01 -3.65 -7.29
CA HIS A 292 -8.37 -4.38 -6.19
C HIS A 292 -7.95 -3.46 -5.02
N ALA A 293 -8.74 -2.41 -4.77
CA ALA A 293 -8.45 -1.44 -3.73
C ALA A 293 -8.61 -2.01 -2.31
N TYR A 294 -9.11 -3.23 -2.15
CA TYR A 294 -9.22 -3.96 -0.89
C TYR A 294 -7.96 -4.79 -0.61
N GLY A 295 -7.38 -5.40 -1.63
CA GLY A 295 -6.34 -6.41 -1.48
C GLY A 295 -4.92 -5.89 -1.23
N LYS A 296 -4.05 -6.77 -0.76
CA LYS A 296 -2.58 -6.62 -0.87
C LYS A 296 -2.15 -7.09 -2.26
N SER A 297 -2.28 -6.17 -3.21
CA SER A 297 -2.01 -6.40 -4.62
C SER A 297 -1.58 -5.11 -5.32
N LEU A 298 -1.38 -5.15 -6.65
CA LEU A 298 -1.21 -3.93 -7.45
C LEU A 298 -2.43 -3.02 -7.30
N ARG A 299 -2.20 -1.84 -6.71
CA ARG A 299 -3.23 -0.82 -6.49
C ARG A 299 -3.40 0.11 -7.67
N MET A 300 -2.33 0.43 -8.40
CA MET A 300 -2.36 1.42 -9.47
C MET A 300 -1.07 1.44 -10.29
N VAL A 301 -1.20 1.85 -11.55
CA VAL A 301 -0.10 2.38 -12.34
C VAL A 301 -0.43 3.84 -12.69
N LYS A 302 0.19 4.78 -11.96
CA LYS A 302 -0.02 6.22 -12.21
C LYS A 302 0.79 6.64 -13.43
N SER A 303 0.19 7.41 -14.33
CA SER A 303 0.88 7.91 -15.52
C SER A 303 0.74 9.43 -15.69
N CYS A 304 1.65 10.04 -16.45
CA CYS A 304 1.37 11.33 -17.09
C CYS A 304 0.90 11.10 -18.54
N VAL A 305 0.47 12.16 -19.21
CA VAL A 305 -0.09 12.12 -20.58
C VAL A 305 0.94 11.82 -21.69
N GLY A 306 2.19 11.53 -21.32
CA GLY A 306 3.24 11.06 -22.24
C GLY A 306 3.55 11.99 -23.42
N SER A 307 4.23 11.42 -24.43
CA SER A 307 4.48 12.07 -25.73
C SER A 307 3.21 12.28 -26.56
N THR A 308 2.09 11.66 -26.18
CA THR A 308 0.79 11.79 -26.85
C THR A 308 0.25 13.22 -26.75
N TRP A 309 0.38 13.86 -25.59
CA TRP A 309 -0.18 15.20 -25.36
C TRP A 309 0.81 16.21 -24.80
N CYS A 310 1.80 15.79 -24.01
CA CYS A 310 2.73 16.71 -23.38
C CYS A 310 3.81 17.11 -24.39
N ARG A 311 4.02 18.42 -24.59
CA ARG A 311 5.12 18.97 -25.41
C ARG A 311 6.53 18.54 -24.97
N TYR A 312 6.64 17.94 -23.80
CA TYR A 312 7.89 17.46 -23.21
C TYR A 312 7.92 15.95 -22.99
N GLY A 313 6.86 15.25 -23.39
CA GLY A 313 6.85 13.79 -23.34
C GLY A 313 7.90 13.26 -24.31
N VAL A 314 8.81 12.45 -23.79
CA VAL A 314 9.87 11.80 -24.56
C VAL A 314 9.38 10.48 -25.12
N GLN A 315 8.60 9.73 -24.33
CA GLN A 315 7.97 8.47 -24.75
C GLN A 315 6.51 8.39 -24.28
N ASP A 316 5.78 7.40 -24.80
CA ASP A 316 4.39 7.14 -24.45
C ASP A 316 4.29 6.46 -23.07
N SER A 317 4.30 7.27 -22.02
CA SER A 317 4.09 6.79 -20.66
C SER A 317 2.67 6.28 -20.41
N THR A 318 1.68 6.75 -21.16
CA THR A 318 0.29 6.35 -20.96
C THR A 318 0.09 4.93 -21.47
N GLY A 319 0.51 4.63 -22.70
CA GLY A 319 0.49 3.28 -23.27
C GLY A 319 1.29 2.29 -22.43
N MET A 320 2.50 2.65 -22.02
CA MET A 320 3.32 1.82 -21.11
C MET A 320 2.61 1.58 -19.77
N ALA A 321 2.00 2.60 -19.16
CA ALA A 321 1.25 2.43 -17.91
C ALA A 321 0.04 1.50 -18.06
N VAL A 322 -0.71 1.59 -19.15
CA VAL A 322 -1.82 0.68 -19.46
C VAL A 322 -1.31 -0.75 -19.60
N ALA A 323 -0.20 -0.97 -20.30
CA ALA A 323 0.40 -2.28 -20.47
C ALA A 323 0.82 -2.90 -19.13
N LEU A 324 1.56 -2.15 -18.30
CA LEU A 324 1.98 -2.63 -16.98
C LEU A 324 0.78 -2.86 -16.04
N GLU A 325 -0.25 -2.01 -16.10
CA GLU A 325 -1.43 -2.20 -15.25
C GLU A 325 -2.22 -3.45 -15.63
N ARG A 326 -2.35 -3.75 -16.92
CA ARG A 326 -2.98 -4.98 -17.42
C ARG A 326 -2.13 -6.22 -17.16
N ARG A 327 -0.80 -6.09 -17.15
CA ARG A 327 0.10 -7.20 -16.85
C ARG A 327 0.04 -7.63 -15.39
N TYR A 328 0.05 -6.67 -14.46
CA TYR A 328 0.19 -6.96 -13.02
C TYR A 328 -1.12 -6.81 -12.23
N ARG A 329 -2.26 -6.64 -12.89
CA ARG A 329 -3.59 -6.62 -12.23
C ARG A 329 -3.84 -7.93 -11.51
N GLY A 330 -4.39 -7.86 -10.30
CA GLY A 330 -4.64 -9.04 -9.48
C GLY A 330 -3.41 -9.64 -8.81
N LEU A 331 -2.19 -9.23 -9.15
CA LEU A 331 -0.96 -9.78 -8.56
C LEU A 331 -0.96 -9.62 -7.02
N ARG A 332 -1.02 -10.74 -6.30
CA ARG A 332 -1.05 -10.80 -4.84
C ARG A 332 0.35 -10.78 -4.25
N SER A 333 0.56 -9.96 -3.22
CA SER A 333 1.89 -9.66 -2.68
C SER A 333 1.88 -9.44 -1.16
N PRO A 334 3.04 -9.56 -0.47
CA PRO A 334 3.14 -9.36 0.98
C PRO A 334 2.55 -8.02 1.46
N HIS A 335 2.65 -6.98 0.63
CA HIS A 335 1.95 -5.72 0.82
C HIS A 335 1.47 -5.13 -0.50
N LYS A 336 0.59 -4.12 -0.45
CA LYS A 336 0.10 -3.36 -1.62
C LYS A 336 1.25 -2.75 -2.43
N LEU A 337 1.14 -2.86 -3.76
CA LEU A 337 2.12 -2.37 -4.74
C LEU A 337 1.56 -1.18 -5.52
N LYS A 338 2.45 -0.27 -5.93
CA LYS A 338 2.14 0.86 -6.81
C LYS A 338 3.24 1.01 -7.83
N ILE A 339 2.85 1.35 -9.06
CA ILE A 339 3.79 1.68 -10.13
C ILE A 339 3.54 3.13 -10.57
N GLY A 340 4.58 3.81 -11.03
CA GLY A 340 4.46 5.10 -11.71
C GLY A 340 5.25 5.10 -13.01
N VAL A 341 4.67 5.63 -14.08
CA VAL A 341 5.30 5.76 -15.39
C VAL A 341 5.29 7.22 -15.83
N SER A 342 6.48 7.81 -15.90
CA SER A 342 6.68 9.22 -16.28
C SER A 342 7.30 9.29 -17.67
N GLY A 343 6.63 9.99 -18.59
CA GLY A 343 7.08 10.13 -19.97
C GLY A 343 8.29 11.04 -20.17
N CYS A 344 8.84 11.63 -19.10
CA CYS A 344 10.12 12.34 -19.09
C CYS A 344 10.61 12.57 -17.65
N ALA A 345 11.82 13.12 -17.51
CA ALA A 345 12.47 13.42 -16.23
C ALA A 345 11.76 14.46 -15.34
N ARG A 346 10.69 15.12 -15.81
CA ARG A 346 9.84 15.99 -14.96
C ARG A 346 8.99 15.23 -13.95
N GLU A 347 8.87 13.91 -14.12
CA GLU A 347 8.41 13.03 -13.05
C GLU A 347 6.97 13.31 -12.56
N CYS A 348 6.06 13.66 -13.48
CA CYS A 348 4.68 14.00 -13.12
C CYS A 348 3.86 12.82 -12.54
N ALA A 349 4.31 11.58 -12.73
CA ALA A 349 3.65 10.39 -12.18
C ALA A 349 4.10 10.03 -10.74
N GLU A 350 5.06 10.78 -10.17
CA GLU A 350 5.67 10.49 -8.86
C GLU A 350 6.27 9.06 -8.82
N ALA A 351 6.79 8.57 -9.95
CA ALA A 351 7.39 7.26 -10.18
C ALA A 351 8.46 6.94 -9.14
N ARG A 352 9.29 7.91 -8.73
CA ARG A 352 10.30 7.68 -7.69
C ARG A 352 9.72 7.54 -6.28
N ALA A 353 8.43 7.77 -6.08
CA ALA A 353 7.74 7.52 -4.81
C ALA A 353 6.91 6.22 -4.81
N LYS A 354 7.11 5.35 -5.81
CA LYS A 354 6.36 4.10 -6.00
C LYS A 354 7.26 2.88 -5.84
N ASP A 355 6.63 1.73 -5.62
CA ASP A 355 7.33 0.46 -5.42
C ASP A 355 8.15 0.10 -6.68
N VAL A 356 7.62 0.46 -7.87
CA VAL A 356 8.33 0.47 -9.16
C VAL A 356 8.11 1.82 -9.85
N GLY A 357 9.18 2.46 -10.31
CA GLY A 357 9.17 3.71 -11.03
C GLY A 357 9.80 3.57 -12.41
N VAL A 358 9.11 4.01 -13.45
CA VAL A 358 9.56 3.96 -14.85
C VAL A 358 9.64 5.39 -15.37
N ILE A 359 10.81 5.82 -15.85
CA ILE A 359 11.01 7.19 -16.34
C ILE A 359 11.64 7.13 -17.74
N ALA A 360 10.98 7.76 -18.71
CA ALA A 360 11.48 7.79 -20.08
C ALA A 360 12.75 8.64 -20.24
N THR A 361 13.67 8.12 -21.03
CA THR A 361 14.83 8.82 -21.59
C THR A 361 14.74 8.79 -23.12
N THR A 362 15.64 9.49 -23.81
CA THR A 362 15.72 9.42 -25.28
C THR A 362 16.29 8.09 -25.79
N LYS A 363 16.77 7.22 -24.89
CA LYS A 363 17.39 5.94 -25.23
C LYS A 363 16.57 4.73 -24.76
N GLY A 364 15.57 4.93 -23.92
CA GLY A 364 14.77 3.87 -23.34
C GLY A 364 14.12 4.29 -22.03
N TRP A 365 14.04 3.36 -21.08
CA TRP A 365 13.42 3.55 -19.78
C TRP A 365 14.43 3.37 -18.66
N ASN A 366 14.48 4.33 -17.75
CA ASN A 366 15.16 4.17 -16.48
C ASN A 366 14.18 3.52 -15.49
N LEU A 367 14.60 2.39 -14.92
CA LEU A 367 13.84 1.61 -13.94
C LEU A 367 14.34 1.90 -12.52
N TYR A 368 13.43 2.32 -11.66
CA TYR A 368 13.65 2.56 -10.23
C TYR A 368 12.80 1.58 -9.41
N VAL A 369 13.33 1.11 -8.28
CA VAL A 369 12.62 0.17 -7.40
C VAL A 369 12.78 0.51 -5.92
N GLY A 370 11.89 -0.03 -5.08
CA GLY A 370 12.00 0.13 -3.63
C GLY A 370 11.58 1.51 -3.12
N GLY A 371 10.67 2.20 -3.81
CA GLY A 371 10.08 3.45 -3.31
C GLY A 371 8.74 3.23 -2.62
N ASN A 372 8.35 4.16 -1.74
CA ASN A 372 6.95 4.26 -1.32
C ASN A 372 6.56 5.62 -0.76
N GLY A 373 5.31 6.02 -0.97
CA GLY A 373 4.61 6.95 -0.07
C GLY A 373 4.06 6.24 1.18
N GLY A 374 3.66 7.02 2.19
CA GLY A 374 3.05 6.52 3.42
C GLY A 374 3.62 7.20 4.67
N ALA A 375 3.51 6.54 5.83
CA ALA A 375 4.01 7.07 7.09
C ALA A 375 5.54 7.20 7.15
N GLN A 376 6.25 6.28 6.48
CA GLN A 376 7.71 6.34 6.29
C GLN A 376 7.98 6.39 4.78
N PRO A 377 7.95 7.57 4.15
CA PRO A 377 8.19 7.69 2.73
C PRO A 377 9.65 7.34 2.40
N ALA A 378 9.85 6.73 1.23
CA ALA A 378 11.16 6.37 0.69
C ALA A 378 11.17 6.62 -0.81
N HIS A 379 12.26 7.15 -1.34
CA HIS A 379 12.46 7.24 -2.78
C HIS A 379 12.98 5.92 -3.34
N ALA A 380 12.44 5.53 -4.49
CA ALA A 380 12.93 4.40 -5.27
C ALA A 380 14.36 4.67 -5.74
N GLN A 381 15.18 3.63 -5.69
CA GLN A 381 16.58 3.66 -6.10
C GLN A 381 16.70 3.20 -7.54
N LEU A 382 17.68 3.74 -8.28
CA LEU A 382 17.90 3.40 -9.69
C LEU A 382 18.40 1.95 -9.79
N LEU A 383 17.64 1.10 -10.48
CA LEU A 383 18.03 -0.28 -10.74
C LEU A 383 18.86 -0.37 -12.04
N ILE A 384 18.38 0.21 -13.13
CA ILE A 384 19.06 0.18 -14.43
C ILE A 384 18.50 1.29 -15.34
N GLU A 385 19.33 1.76 -16.27
CA GLU A 385 19.01 2.82 -17.22
C GLU A 385 18.82 2.29 -18.65
N ASP A 386 18.16 3.11 -19.48
CA ASP A 386 18.10 2.94 -20.94
C ASP A 386 17.57 1.57 -21.42
N LEU A 387 16.62 0.97 -20.71
CA LEU A 387 15.97 -0.27 -21.12
C LEU A 387 15.01 -0.07 -22.29
N ASP A 388 14.93 -1.03 -23.20
CA ASP A 388 13.79 -1.17 -24.11
C ASP A 388 12.56 -1.75 -23.37
N ASP A 389 11.42 -1.79 -24.05
CA ASP A 389 10.15 -2.23 -23.47
C ASP A 389 10.21 -3.69 -22.98
N GLU A 390 10.88 -4.58 -23.72
CA GLU A 390 10.96 -6.01 -23.38
C GLU A 390 11.80 -6.22 -22.12
N ASN A 391 13.00 -5.64 -22.06
CA ASN A 391 13.89 -5.78 -20.92
C ASN A 391 13.34 -5.03 -19.69
N LEU A 392 12.63 -3.92 -19.88
CA LEU A 392 11.88 -3.26 -18.82
C LEU A 392 10.91 -4.22 -18.14
N VAL A 393 10.07 -4.89 -18.93
CA VAL A 393 9.08 -5.85 -18.42
C VAL A 393 9.77 -7.01 -17.71
N LYS A 394 10.82 -7.60 -18.28
CA LYS A 394 11.57 -8.70 -17.63
C LYS A 394 12.14 -8.30 -16.28
N CYS A 395 12.77 -7.13 -16.18
CA CYS A 395 13.31 -6.65 -14.91
C CYS A 395 12.21 -6.41 -13.86
N ILE A 396 11.05 -5.87 -14.26
CA ILE A 396 9.92 -5.66 -13.35
C ILE A 396 9.34 -7.02 -12.89
N ASP A 397 9.17 -7.97 -13.80
CA ASP A 397 8.68 -9.32 -13.49
C ASP A 397 9.55 -10.00 -12.44
N ARG A 398 10.87 -10.04 -12.69
CA ARG A 398 11.87 -10.60 -11.79
C ARG A 398 11.86 -9.91 -10.43
N PHE A 399 11.87 -8.58 -10.40
CA PHE A 399 11.82 -7.80 -9.14
C PHE A 399 10.57 -8.12 -8.32
N LEU A 400 9.39 -8.11 -8.94
CA LEU A 400 8.12 -8.34 -8.25
C LEU A 400 8.01 -9.78 -7.74
N MET A 401 8.41 -10.75 -8.56
CA MET A 401 8.40 -12.16 -8.14
C MET A 401 9.38 -12.39 -6.99
N LEU A 402 10.61 -11.89 -7.08
CA LEU A 402 11.60 -12.02 -6.01
C LEU A 402 11.09 -11.41 -4.69
N TYR A 403 10.53 -10.19 -4.74
CA TYR A 403 9.90 -9.55 -3.59
C TYR A 403 8.78 -10.39 -2.98
N ILE A 404 7.91 -10.98 -3.81
CA ILE A 404 6.79 -11.82 -3.34
C ILE A 404 7.29 -13.06 -2.60
N GLN A 405 8.38 -13.66 -3.08
CA GLN A 405 8.97 -14.85 -2.46
C GLN A 405 9.65 -14.52 -1.13
N GLU A 406 10.39 -13.41 -1.06
CA GLU A 406 11.34 -13.18 0.03
C GLU A 406 10.88 -12.20 1.11
N ALA A 407 10.04 -11.22 0.80
CA ALA A 407 9.71 -10.18 1.78
C ALA A 407 8.86 -10.72 2.95
N ASP A 408 9.00 -10.11 4.13
CA ASP A 408 8.19 -10.50 5.29
C ASP A 408 6.73 -9.98 5.17
N LYS A 409 5.85 -10.50 6.03
CA LYS A 409 4.44 -10.11 6.14
C LYS A 409 4.31 -8.59 6.26
N LEU A 410 3.46 -8.01 5.42
CA LEU A 410 3.17 -6.57 5.39
C LEU A 410 4.40 -5.66 5.19
N GLN A 411 5.54 -6.19 4.77
CA GLN A 411 6.74 -5.41 4.48
C GLN A 411 6.59 -4.71 3.12
N ARG A 412 6.88 -3.40 3.05
CA ARG A 412 6.92 -2.65 1.78
C ARG A 412 8.20 -2.97 1.02
N THR A 413 8.19 -2.82 -0.31
CA THR A 413 9.40 -3.02 -1.13
C THR A 413 10.55 -2.14 -0.67
N ALA A 414 10.31 -0.89 -0.28
CA ALA A 414 11.37 -0.01 0.22
C ALA A 414 12.11 -0.59 1.42
N ARG A 415 11.35 -1.07 2.43
CA ARG A 415 11.94 -1.69 3.62
C ARG A 415 12.65 -2.99 3.26
N TRP A 416 12.06 -3.79 2.38
CA TRP A 416 12.69 -5.02 1.90
C TRP A 416 14.01 -4.76 1.18
N VAL A 417 14.10 -3.73 0.33
CA VAL A 417 15.37 -3.33 -0.32
C VAL A 417 16.39 -2.83 0.70
N GLU A 418 15.97 -2.02 1.68
CA GLU A 418 16.84 -1.50 2.74
C GLU A 418 17.39 -2.59 3.67
N ASP A 419 16.56 -3.59 4.00
CA ASP A 419 16.93 -4.69 4.89
C ASP A 419 17.71 -5.79 4.15
N ARG A 420 17.77 -5.77 2.81
CA ARG A 420 18.51 -6.75 2.01
C ARG A 420 20.01 -6.52 2.12
N GLU A 421 20.76 -7.58 2.40
CA GLU A 421 22.22 -7.54 2.32
C GLU A 421 22.69 -7.14 0.91
N GLY A 422 23.59 -6.17 0.82
CA GLY A 422 24.04 -5.58 -0.45
C GLY A 422 23.03 -4.63 -1.11
N GLY A 423 21.83 -4.45 -0.55
CA GLY A 423 20.85 -3.45 -0.96
C GLY A 423 20.50 -3.48 -2.45
N ILE A 424 20.51 -2.31 -3.09
CA ILE A 424 20.18 -2.15 -4.51
C ILE A 424 21.21 -2.80 -5.44
N GLU A 425 22.48 -2.85 -5.04
CA GLU A 425 23.56 -3.44 -5.85
C GLU A 425 23.36 -4.96 -6.00
N GLU A 426 23.04 -5.63 -4.90
CA GLU A 426 22.73 -7.06 -4.94
C GLU A 426 21.44 -7.33 -5.72
N LEU A 427 20.41 -6.47 -5.57
CA LEU A 427 19.22 -6.58 -6.41
C LEU A 427 19.53 -6.44 -7.90
N ARG A 428 20.46 -5.55 -8.29
CA ARG A 428 20.86 -5.42 -9.69
C ARG A 428 21.53 -6.70 -10.19
N ARG A 429 22.45 -7.29 -9.42
CA ARG A 429 23.08 -8.56 -9.77
C ARG A 429 22.06 -9.68 -9.97
N VAL A 430 21.09 -9.80 -9.08
CA VAL A 430 20.08 -10.88 -9.16
C VAL A 430 19.04 -10.61 -10.26
N VAL A 431 18.50 -9.38 -10.35
CA VAL A 431 17.37 -9.07 -11.23
C VAL A 431 17.82 -8.78 -12.66
N VAL A 432 18.91 -8.01 -12.81
CA VAL A 432 19.39 -7.54 -14.12
C VAL A 432 20.39 -8.53 -14.70
N GLU A 433 21.42 -8.89 -13.93
CA GLU A 433 22.51 -9.76 -14.41
C GLU A 433 22.18 -11.25 -14.30
N ASP A 434 21.04 -11.60 -13.68
CA ASP A 434 20.60 -12.97 -13.41
C ASP A 434 21.70 -13.81 -12.73
N SER A 435 22.38 -13.25 -11.75
CA SER A 435 23.53 -13.88 -11.08
C SER A 435 23.21 -15.21 -10.40
N LEU A 436 21.93 -15.47 -10.10
CA LEU A 436 21.44 -16.71 -9.52
C LEU A 436 20.88 -17.70 -10.55
N GLY A 437 20.73 -17.31 -11.82
CA GLY A 437 20.18 -18.14 -12.89
C GLY A 437 18.71 -18.50 -12.70
N ILE A 438 17.92 -17.61 -12.06
CA ILE A 438 16.50 -17.82 -11.76
C ILE A 438 15.58 -16.91 -12.58
N GLY A 439 16.14 -16.04 -13.44
CA GLY A 439 15.40 -15.03 -14.21
C GLY A 439 14.27 -15.63 -15.03
N GLU A 440 14.55 -16.69 -15.80
CA GLU A 440 13.54 -17.39 -16.63
C GLU A 440 12.41 -17.99 -15.78
N GLU A 441 12.73 -18.53 -14.60
CA GLU A 441 11.72 -19.10 -13.70
C GLU A 441 10.77 -18.01 -13.17
N LEU A 442 11.33 -16.87 -12.74
CA LEU A 442 10.56 -15.73 -12.27
C LEU A 442 9.68 -15.14 -13.39
N GLU A 443 10.22 -15.01 -14.59
CA GLU A 443 9.47 -14.56 -15.77
C GLU A 443 8.32 -15.52 -16.12
N ALA A 444 8.57 -16.84 -16.08
CA ALA A 444 7.54 -17.85 -16.33
C ALA A 444 6.41 -17.81 -15.29
N GLN A 445 6.73 -17.60 -14.02
CA GLN A 445 5.74 -17.41 -12.95
C GLN A 445 4.85 -16.20 -13.21
N MET A 446 5.44 -15.08 -13.64
CA MET A 446 4.67 -13.88 -14.00
C MET A 446 3.86 -14.09 -15.28
N ALA A 447 4.41 -14.75 -16.29
CA ALA A 447 3.70 -15.05 -17.53
C ALA A 447 2.45 -15.91 -17.25
N ASN A 448 2.57 -16.89 -16.34
CA ASN A 448 1.43 -17.70 -15.92
C ASN A 448 0.36 -16.84 -15.22
N HIS A 449 0.75 -15.94 -14.32
CA HIS A 449 -0.18 -14.98 -13.71
C HIS A 449 -0.98 -14.20 -14.77
N VAL A 450 -0.28 -13.65 -15.77
CA VAL A 450 -0.88 -12.88 -16.85
C VAL A 450 -1.86 -13.72 -17.66
N ALA A 451 -1.48 -14.97 -17.97
CA ALA A 451 -2.28 -15.89 -18.77
C ALA A 451 -3.54 -16.38 -18.04
N THR A 452 -3.50 -16.52 -16.71
CA THR A 452 -4.61 -17.06 -15.91
C THR A 452 -5.38 -16.00 -15.13
N TYR A 453 -5.14 -14.71 -15.37
CA TYR A 453 -5.86 -13.65 -14.66
C TYR A 453 -7.36 -13.69 -14.95
N GLU A 454 -8.15 -13.68 -13.89
CA GLU A 454 -9.61 -13.49 -13.91
C GLU A 454 -9.98 -12.39 -12.91
N ASP A 455 -10.89 -11.50 -13.30
CA ASP A 455 -11.40 -10.48 -12.39
C ASP A 455 -12.27 -11.11 -11.28
N GLU A 456 -11.93 -10.84 -10.02
CA GLU A 456 -12.56 -11.50 -8.87
C GLU A 456 -14.06 -11.18 -8.73
N TRP A 457 -14.49 -9.99 -9.17
CA TRP A 457 -15.90 -9.61 -9.16
C TRP A 457 -16.66 -10.31 -10.28
N THR A 458 -16.10 -10.35 -11.49
CA THR A 458 -16.65 -11.14 -12.61
C THR A 458 -16.82 -12.61 -12.22
N ALA A 459 -15.77 -13.23 -11.65
CA ALA A 459 -15.82 -14.60 -11.15
C ALA A 459 -16.88 -14.81 -10.06
N THR A 460 -17.07 -13.81 -9.20
CA THR A 460 -18.07 -13.85 -8.12
C THR A 460 -19.49 -13.73 -8.65
N LEU A 461 -19.74 -12.83 -9.61
CA LEU A 461 -21.05 -12.64 -10.22
C LEU A 461 -21.53 -13.90 -10.96
N ASN A 462 -20.60 -14.72 -11.45
CA ASN A 462 -20.88 -15.98 -12.13
C ASN A 462 -21.00 -17.19 -11.18
N ASP A 463 -20.82 -17.01 -9.87
CA ASP A 463 -20.85 -18.09 -8.87
C ASP A 463 -21.95 -17.84 -7.81
N PRO A 464 -23.08 -18.57 -7.88
CA PRO A 464 -24.18 -18.41 -6.92
C PRO A 464 -23.78 -18.63 -5.46
N GLN A 465 -22.80 -19.49 -5.17
CA GLN A 465 -22.36 -19.75 -3.80
C GLN A 465 -21.57 -18.57 -3.23
N ARG A 466 -20.77 -17.89 -4.07
CA ARG A 466 -20.06 -16.66 -3.66
C ARG A 466 -21.04 -15.50 -3.49
N LEU A 467 -22.03 -15.37 -4.37
CA LEU A 467 -23.08 -14.35 -4.29
C LEU A 467 -23.89 -14.41 -3.00
N ALA A 468 -24.16 -15.62 -2.49
CA ALA A 468 -24.93 -15.82 -1.27
C ALA A 468 -24.30 -15.15 -0.01
N LYS A 469 -23.02 -14.76 -0.07
CA LYS A 469 -22.31 -14.06 1.01
C LYS A 469 -22.61 -12.56 1.09
N PHE A 470 -23.18 -11.97 0.05
CA PHE A 470 -23.44 -10.54 -0.04
C PHE A 470 -24.87 -10.21 0.41
N VAL A 471 -25.16 -10.46 1.68
CA VAL A 471 -26.46 -10.16 2.32
C VAL A 471 -26.24 -9.42 3.64
N SER A 472 -27.09 -8.44 3.95
CA SER A 472 -26.97 -7.65 5.19
C SER A 472 -27.14 -8.50 6.45
N PHE A 473 -28.13 -9.39 6.44
CA PHE A 473 -28.40 -10.33 7.52
C PHE A 473 -28.74 -11.69 6.93
N VAL A 474 -28.08 -12.75 7.39
CA VAL A 474 -28.34 -14.14 6.93
C VAL A 474 -29.80 -14.52 7.14
N ASN A 475 -30.42 -14.03 8.22
CA ASN A 475 -31.82 -14.32 8.55
C ASN A 475 -32.83 -13.33 7.93
N ALA A 476 -32.36 -12.24 7.30
CA ALA A 476 -33.21 -11.21 6.71
C ALA A 476 -32.54 -10.55 5.47
N PRO A 477 -32.37 -11.30 4.36
CA PRO A 477 -31.55 -10.90 3.21
C PRO A 477 -32.08 -9.71 2.39
N GLY A 478 -33.22 -9.11 2.75
CA GLY A 478 -33.77 -7.90 2.11
C GLY A 478 -33.90 -6.69 3.04
N VAL A 479 -33.45 -6.80 4.29
CA VAL A 479 -33.55 -5.72 5.27
C VAL A 479 -32.24 -4.93 5.27
N ALA A 480 -32.35 -3.62 5.00
CA ALA A 480 -31.22 -2.71 5.17
C ALA A 480 -30.89 -2.58 6.67
N ASP A 481 -29.63 -2.36 6.98
CA ASP A 481 -29.19 -2.09 8.35
C ASP A 481 -29.84 -0.78 8.85
N PRO A 482 -30.74 -0.85 9.86
CA PRO A 482 -31.49 0.31 10.34
C PRO A 482 -30.62 1.34 11.09
N ASP A 483 -29.41 0.95 11.49
CA ASP A 483 -28.48 1.82 12.21
C ASP A 483 -27.70 2.74 11.25
N LEU A 484 -27.81 2.51 9.94
CA LEU A 484 -27.18 3.37 8.94
C LEU A 484 -27.96 4.67 8.76
N ALA A 485 -27.24 5.78 8.85
CA ALA A 485 -27.78 7.11 8.70
C ALA A 485 -26.85 8.00 7.85
N TRP A 486 -27.45 8.87 7.04
CA TRP A 486 -26.74 9.74 6.10
C TRP A 486 -27.10 11.21 6.25
N VAL A 487 -26.14 12.08 5.95
CA VAL A 487 -26.27 13.54 6.02
C VAL A 487 -25.73 14.17 4.73
N PRO A 488 -26.45 15.12 4.12
CA PRO A 488 -25.95 15.88 2.99
C PRO A 488 -24.87 16.88 3.44
N GLU A 489 -23.69 16.80 2.83
CA GLU A 489 -22.57 17.70 3.11
C GLU A 489 -21.76 17.97 1.84
N ARG A 490 -21.49 19.26 1.55
CA ARG A 490 -20.73 19.69 0.35
C ARG A 490 -21.28 19.10 -0.96
N GLY A 491 -22.60 19.00 -1.08
CA GLY A 491 -23.27 18.45 -2.27
C GLY A 491 -23.16 16.94 -2.44
N GLN A 492 -22.70 16.21 -1.43
CA GLN A 492 -22.60 14.75 -1.43
C GLN A 492 -23.17 14.15 -0.14
N MET A 493 -23.25 12.83 -0.06
CA MET A 493 -23.74 12.12 1.13
C MET A 493 -22.58 11.62 1.97
N ARG A 494 -22.61 11.84 3.28
CA ARG A 494 -21.68 11.22 4.23
C ARG A 494 -22.44 10.42 5.29
N PRO A 495 -21.80 9.43 5.92
CA PRO A 495 -22.34 8.83 7.14
C PRO A 495 -22.61 9.89 8.22
N ALA A 496 -23.69 9.71 8.96
CA ALA A 496 -24.01 10.54 10.11
C ALA A 496 -23.00 10.35 11.25
N HIS A 497 -22.79 11.41 12.02
CA HIS A 497 -22.08 11.42 13.29
C HIS A 497 -23.10 11.58 14.43
N GLU A 498 -22.71 11.27 15.67
CA GLU A 498 -23.59 11.34 16.85
C GLU A 498 -24.24 12.72 17.05
N MET A 499 -23.58 13.79 16.58
CA MET A 499 -24.05 15.18 16.73
C MET A 499 -25.00 15.64 15.61
N ASP A 500 -25.22 14.83 14.57
CA ASP A 500 -26.08 15.22 13.45
C ASP A 500 -27.56 15.06 13.83
N SER A 501 -28.30 16.17 13.77
CA SER A 501 -29.73 16.20 14.15
C SER A 501 -30.70 15.96 12.99
N ARG A 502 -30.21 16.01 11.75
CA ARG A 502 -31.01 15.77 10.54
C ARG A 502 -30.36 14.70 9.70
N THR A 503 -30.77 13.46 9.92
CA THR A 503 -30.28 12.29 9.21
C THR A 503 -31.39 11.68 8.35
N ALA A 504 -30.99 10.94 7.32
CA ALA A 504 -31.91 10.09 6.56
C ALA A 504 -31.47 8.62 6.66
N PRO A 505 -32.41 7.66 6.58
CA PRO A 505 -32.14 6.23 6.68
C PRO A 505 -31.56 5.62 5.39
N ASP A 506 -31.43 6.41 4.33
CA ASP A 506 -30.74 6.02 3.11
C ASP A 506 -30.16 7.26 2.39
N PRO A 507 -29.05 7.10 1.63
CA PRO A 507 -28.35 8.22 1.04
C PRO A 507 -29.10 8.86 -0.14
N VAL A 508 -29.96 8.11 -0.83
CA VAL A 508 -30.75 8.64 -1.95
C VAL A 508 -31.81 9.60 -1.40
N ARG A 509 -32.50 9.20 -0.33
CA ARG A 509 -33.46 10.05 0.37
C ARG A 509 -32.79 11.26 1.02
N ALA A 510 -31.60 11.09 1.61
CA ALA A 510 -30.82 12.22 2.12
C ALA A 510 -30.59 13.29 1.02
N ARG A 511 -30.32 12.83 -0.21
CA ARG A 511 -30.11 13.71 -1.37
C ARG A 511 -31.39 14.40 -1.82
N GLU A 512 -32.50 13.68 -1.92
CA GLU A 512 -33.81 14.26 -2.28
C GLU A 512 -34.20 15.37 -1.30
N LEU A 513 -34.09 15.10 0.01
CA LEU A 513 -34.38 16.07 1.06
C LEU A 513 -33.47 17.31 0.97
N ALA A 514 -32.19 17.11 0.64
CA ALA A 514 -31.24 18.20 0.43
C ALA A 514 -31.61 19.06 -0.78
N ALA A 515 -31.99 18.44 -1.90
CA ALA A 515 -32.40 19.15 -3.12
C ALA A 515 -33.65 20.00 -2.88
N LEU A 516 -34.65 19.44 -2.19
CA LEU A 516 -35.87 20.16 -1.78
C LEU A 516 -35.55 21.38 -0.89
N SER A 517 -34.61 21.25 0.03
CA SER A 517 -34.21 22.34 0.94
C SER A 517 -33.48 23.50 0.23
N LEU A 518 -32.90 23.25 -0.95
CA LEU A 518 -32.18 24.24 -1.75
C LEU A 518 -33.05 24.89 -2.84
N GLY A 519 -34.35 24.55 -2.93
CA GLY A 519 -35.26 25.06 -3.96
C GLY A 519 -34.92 24.58 -5.38
N ALA A 520 -34.12 23.51 -5.50
CA ALA A 520 -33.81 22.91 -6.79
C ALA A 520 -34.94 21.94 -7.20
N THR A 521 -35.53 22.14 -8.38
CA THR A 521 -36.42 21.16 -8.99
C THR A 521 -35.65 19.86 -9.22
N SER A 522 -36.27 18.72 -8.86
CA SER A 522 -35.68 17.38 -9.07
C SER A 522 -35.16 17.26 -10.52
N PRO A 523 -33.91 16.82 -10.75
CA PRO A 523 -33.36 16.70 -12.09
C PRO A 523 -33.89 15.47 -12.86
N MET A 524 -34.71 14.63 -12.23
CA MET A 524 -35.47 13.60 -12.93
C MET A 524 -36.92 14.06 -13.07
N GLY A 525 -37.24 14.58 -14.25
CA GLY A 525 -38.62 14.78 -14.66
C GLY A 525 -39.22 13.43 -15.03
N ASP A 526 -39.99 12.85 -14.12
CA ASP A 526 -41.10 11.98 -14.47
C ASP A 526 -42.37 12.60 -13.88
N ALA A 527 -43.32 12.88 -14.78
CA ALA A 527 -44.63 13.38 -14.46
C ALA A 527 -45.38 12.30 -13.66
N VAL A 528 -45.55 12.52 -12.36
CA VAL A 528 -46.60 11.86 -11.60
C VAL A 528 -47.80 12.79 -11.65
N GLU A 529 -48.79 12.40 -12.47
CA GLU A 529 -50.12 13.00 -12.48
C GLU A 529 -50.67 13.01 -11.05
N GLY A 530 -51.18 14.17 -10.64
CA GLY A 530 -51.66 14.41 -9.29
C GLY A 530 -52.91 13.62 -8.97
N GLU A 531 -52.91 12.94 -7.83
CA GLU A 531 -54.11 12.72 -7.04
C GLU A 531 -54.12 13.74 -5.90
N GLU A 532 -55.10 14.65 -5.98
CA GLU A 532 -55.52 15.51 -4.87
C GLU A 532 -55.91 14.65 -3.67
N ILE A 533 -55.35 14.96 -2.49
CA ILE A 533 -55.94 14.57 -1.21
C ILE A 533 -56.41 15.85 -0.54
N ASP A 534 -57.72 16.02 -0.51
CA ASP A 534 -58.47 17.05 0.22
C ASP A 534 -58.49 16.73 1.72
N ARG A 535 -58.11 17.75 2.51
CA ARG A 535 -58.25 17.98 3.97
C ARG A 535 -57.47 17.15 4.99
#